data_AF-A0A381RNI6-F1
#
_entry.id   AF-A0A381RNI6-F1
#
_cell.length_a   1.000
_cell.length_b   1.000
_cell.length_c   1.000
_cell.angle_alpha   90.00
_cell.angle_beta   90.00
_cell.angle_gamma   90.00
#
_symmetry.space_group_name_H-M   'P 1'
#
loop_
_entity.id
_entity.type
_entity.pdbx_description
1 polymer ?
#
loop_
_entity_poly.entity_id
_entity_poly.type
_entity_poly.pdbx_seq_one_letter_code
_entity_poly.pdbx_strand_id
1 'polypeptide(L)' 'MATWKAYDVKAKKMVVIQNPKVVKMKNGRWAIKGTSPATGNTVFRIAGMEKPTL' A
#
# COMPACT_ATOMS: atom_id res chain seq x y z
N MET A 1 -12.45 -3.64 9.07
CA MET A 1 -11.51 -4.19 8.07
C MET A 1 -11.12 -3.06 7.13
N ALA A 2 -9.93 -2.47 7.30
CA ALA A 2 -9.54 -1.34 6.46
C ALA A 2 -9.15 -1.83 5.06
N THR A 3 -10.02 -1.61 4.07
CA THR A 3 -9.70 -1.87 2.65
C THR A 3 -8.76 -0.79 2.12
N TRP A 4 -7.47 -1.05 2.19
CA TRP A 4 -6.46 -0.17 1.64
C TRP A 4 -6.45 -0.29 0.11
N LYS A 5 -6.78 0.79 -0.59
CA LYS A 5 -6.63 0.88 -2.05
C LYS A 5 -5.31 1.56 -2.40
N ALA A 6 -4.61 1.03 -3.39
CA ALA A 6 -3.44 1.65 -4.00
C ALA A 6 -3.61 1.69 -5.52
N TYR A 7 -2.93 2.64 -6.16
CA TYR A 7 -2.88 2.69 -7.61
C TYR A 7 -1.83 1.69 -8.11
N ASP A 8 -2.24 0.79 -8.99
CA ASP A 8 -1.33 -0.10 -9.69
C ASP A 8 -0.91 0.57 -11.00
N VAL A 9 0.37 0.92 -11.11
CA VAL A 9 0.93 1.57 -12.30
C VAL A 9 0.93 0.68 -13.55
N LYS A 10 1.02 -0.65 -13.41
CA LYS A 10 0.95 -1.56 -14.55
C LYS A 10 -0.49 -1.79 -15.00
N ALA A 11 -1.40 -1.94 -14.04
CA ALA A 11 -2.83 -2.14 -14.36
C ALA A 11 -3.58 -0.82 -14.61
N LYS A 12 -2.93 0.32 -14.36
CA LYS A 12 -3.46 1.70 -14.48
C LYS A 12 -4.81 1.90 -13.77
N LYS A 13 -5.05 1.17 -12.69
CA LYS A 13 -6.32 1.17 -11.94
C LYS A 13 -6.09 1.14 -10.45
N MET A 14 -7.07 1.59 -9.68
CA MET A 14 -7.07 1.41 -8.24
C MET A 14 -7.37 -0.05 -7.92
N VAL A 15 -6.47 -0.69 -7.19
CA VAL A 15 -6.60 -2.06 -6.73
C VAL A 15 -6.65 -2.09 -5.21
N VAL A 16 -7.35 -3.07 -4.66
CA VAL A 16 -7.30 -3.35 -3.23
C VAL A 16 -5.98 -4.06 -2.94
N ILE A 17 -5.24 -3.53 -1.96
CA ILE A 17 -3.97 -4.11 -1.52
C ILE A 17 -4.26 -5.43 -0.82
N GLN A 18 -3.61 -6.50 -1.29
CA GLN A 18 -3.56 -7.77 -0.57
C GLN A 18 -2.33 -7.84 0.33
N ASN A 19 -2.46 -8.52 1.47
CA ASN A 19 -1.41 -8.66 2.49
C ASN A 19 -0.79 -7.32 2.89
N PRO A 20 -1.59 -6.34 3.33
CA PRO A 20 -1.07 -5.05 3.71
C PRO A 20 -0.13 -5.19 4.93
N LYS A 21 1.05 -4.57 4.84
CA LYS A 21 2.09 -4.53 5.85
C LYS A 21 2.52 -3.09 6.04
N VAL A 22 2.52 -2.64 7.29
CA VAL A 22 2.96 -1.31 7.63
C VAL A 22 4.49 -1.27 7.65
N VAL A 23 5.08 -0.37 6.88
CA VAL A 23 6.52 -0.16 6.80
C VAL A 23 6.85 1.32 7.03
N LYS A 24 7.94 1.57 7.76
CA LYS A 24 8.49 2.92 7.93
C LYS A 24 9.52 3.15 6.84
N MET A 25 9.32 4.18 6.02
CA MET A 25 10.25 4.59 4.98
C MET A 25 11.44 5.36 5.58
N LYS A 26 12.56 5.40 4.83
CA LYS A 26 13.80 6.09 5.23
C LYS A 26 13.63 7.60 5.42
N ASN A 27 12.58 8.20 4.84
CA ASN A 27 12.20 9.61 5.00
C ASN A 27 11.35 9.86 6.26
N GLY A 28 11.20 8.89 7.16
CA GLY A 28 10.42 9.00 8.39
C GLY A 28 8.91 8.82 8.22
N ARG A 29 8.40 8.74 6.99
CA ARG A 29 6.96 8.52 6.72
C ARG A 29 6.60 7.03 6.79
N TRP A 30 5.36 6.76 7.18
CA TRP A 30 4.78 5.44 7.13
C TRP A 30 4.11 5.18 5.79
N ALA A 31 4.22 3.94 5.33
CA ALA A 31 3.56 3.44 4.15
C ALA A 31 3.00 2.05 4.42
N ILE A 32 1.93 1.72 3.71
CA ILE A 32 1.35 0.39 3.69
C ILE A 32 1.84 -0.26 2.41
N LYS A 33 2.74 -1.22 2.57
CA LYS A 33 3.20 -2.09 1.50
C LYS A 33 2.20 -3.23 1.35
N GLY A 34 1.87 -3.62 0.14
CA GLY A 34 1.29 -4.93 -0.10
C GLY A 34 1.36 -5.30 -1.56
N THR A 35 0.51 -6.21 -1.96
CA THR A 35 0.58 -6.84 -3.29
C THR A 35 -0.68 -6.52 -4.08
N SER A 36 -0.49 -6.14 -5.35
CA SER A 36 -1.60 -6.01 -6.29
C SER A 36 -2.04 -7.38 -6.77
N PRO A 37 -3.33 -7.75 -6.62
CA PRO A 37 -3.85 -9.01 -7.17
C PRO A 37 -3.91 -9.01 -8.69
N ALA A 38 -3.91 -7.84 -9.33
CA ALA A 38 -4.06 -7.74 -10.79
C ALA A 38 -2.77 -8.04 -11.54
N THR A 39 -1.62 -7.67 -10.98
CA THR A 39 -0.32 -7.78 -11.66
C THR A 39 0.74 -8.51 -10.84
N GLY A 40 0.45 -8.85 -9.57
CA GLY A 40 1.42 -9.40 -8.64
C GLY A 40 2.48 -8.40 -8.17
N ASN A 41 2.40 -7.14 -8.60
CA ASN A 41 3.37 -6.13 -8.23
C ASN A 41 3.23 -5.71 -6.78
N THR A 42 4.33 -5.26 -6.19
CA THR A 42 4.29 -4.57 -4.91
C THR A 42 3.72 -3.17 -5.09
N VAL A 43 2.66 -2.85 -4.36
CA VAL A 43 2.04 -1.53 -4.30
C VAL A 43 2.27 -0.91 -2.92
N PHE A 44 2.46 0.40 -2.90
CA PHE A 44 2.69 1.16 -1.68
C PHE A 44 1.65 2.27 -1.58
N ARG A 45 0.98 2.36 -0.42
CA ARG A 45 0.12 3.49 -0.07
C ARG A 45 0.79 4.29 1.04
N ILE A 46 1.08 5.55 0.78
CA ILE A 46 1.66 6.45 1.79
C ILE A 46 0.57 6.79 2.81
N ALA A 47 0.86 6.57 4.10
CA ALA A 47 -0.07 6.85 5.21
C ALA A 47 0.24 8.17 5.94
N GLY A 48 1.45 8.72 5.79
CA GLY A 48 1.84 10.00 6.40
C GLY A 48 2.86 9.83 7.53
N MET A 49 2.82 10.68 8.55
CA MET A 49 3.72 10.60 9.71
C MET A 49 3.22 9.68 10.82
N GLU A 50 1.93 9.34 10.81
CA GLU A 50 1.33 8.44 11.78
C GLU A 50 1.39 7.00 11.30
N LYS A 51 1.56 6.07 12.25
CA LYS A 51 1.58 4.63 11.97
C LYS A 51 0.16 4.19 11.62
N PRO A 52 -0.14 3.79 10.37
CA PRO A 52 -1.47 3.32 10.01
C PRO A 52 -1.79 2.03 10.77
N THR A 53 -3.02 1.92 11.23
CA THR A 53 -3.56 0.70 11.86
C THR A 53 -4.26 -0.14 10.79
N LEU A 54 -3.86 -1.40 10.63
CA LEU A 54 -4.40 -2.31 9.61
C LEU A 54 -5.76 -2.90 9.98
#